data_AF-A0AAV6IKV7-F1
#
_entry.id   AF-A0AAV6IKV7-F1
#
_cell.length_a   1.000
_cell.length_b   1.000
_cell.length_c   1.000
_cell.angle_alpha   90.00
_cell.angle_beta   90.00
_cell.angle_gamma   90.00
#
_symmetry.space_group_name_H-M   'P 1'
#
loop_
_entity.id
_entity.type
_entity.pdbx_description
1 polymer ?
#
loop_
_entity_poly.entity_id
_entity_poly.type
_entity_poly.pdbx_seq_one_letter_code
_entity_poly.pdbx_strand_id
1 'polypeptide(L)'
;MKIRGSKAGSGSRWSLGWKLGLPALFLLCSFFFLAGFFASILLPQEEDVPIVRPAPRLLEKVDESMEFDPLPHGQTGESSITSTPFQILSWKPRALYFPHFATVEQCQSMIKMAKAQLAPSTLALREGETAENTKGIRTSSGMFISASEDKTGTLDLIEEKIARATMIPRSHGEAFNILRYEVGQRYNSHYDAFNPAEYGPQKSQRIASFLLYLSDVEEGGETMFPFENGLPSDLNYDYQKCVGLKIKPRRGDGLLFYSLFPNGSIDVTSLHGSCPVIAGQKWVATKWIRNQEQND
;
A
#
# COMPACT_ATOMS: atom_id res chain seq x y z
N MET A 1 70.45 48.11 17.07
CA MET A 1 69.84 49.46 16.96
C MET A 1 68.75 49.57 18.02
N LYS A 2 68.80 50.65 18.81
CA LYS A 2 67.95 51.04 19.95
C LYS A 2 66.45 50.89 19.67
N ILE A 3 65.68 50.23 20.55
CA ILE A 3 64.98 50.73 21.77
C ILE A 3 63.67 51.49 21.49
N ARG A 4 62.63 51.03 22.20
CA ARG A 4 61.41 51.67 22.77
C ARG A 4 60.11 51.16 22.13
N GLY A 5 59.08 50.83 22.89
CA GLY A 5 58.90 50.94 24.33
C GLY A 5 57.45 50.66 24.69
N SER A 6 57.28 49.92 25.78
CA SER A 6 56.12 49.81 26.66
C SER A 6 55.09 50.95 26.62
N LYS A 7 53.82 50.60 26.81
CA LYS A 7 53.08 51.02 28.02
C LYS A 7 51.83 50.19 28.27
N ALA A 8 51.77 49.69 29.50
CA ALA A 8 50.57 49.23 30.18
C ALA A 8 49.73 50.42 30.65
N GLY A 9 48.42 50.21 30.77
CA GLY A 9 47.46 51.09 31.43
C GLY A 9 46.10 50.39 31.48
N SER A 10 45.84 49.63 32.54
CA SER A 10 44.95 50.02 33.64
C SER A 10 43.46 50.03 33.26
N GLY A 11 42.86 48.84 33.20
CA GLY A 11 41.40 48.69 33.31
C GLY A 11 41.06 48.36 34.76
N SER A 12 40.52 49.33 35.47
CA SER A 12 40.10 49.25 36.86
C SER A 12 39.10 48.12 37.11
N ARG A 13 39.47 47.25 38.04
CA ARG A 13 38.66 46.19 38.64
C ARG A 13 37.65 46.84 39.58
N TRP A 14 36.39 46.96 39.18
CA TRP A 14 35.28 47.21 40.09
C TRP A 14 34.59 45.89 40.37
N SER A 15 35.04 45.23 41.44
CA SER A 15 34.34 44.10 42.04
C SER A 15 33.24 44.62 42.94
N LEU A 16 31.98 44.56 42.49
CA LEU A 16 30.85 44.51 43.41
C LEU A 16 30.51 43.03 43.62
N GLY A 17 31.23 42.41 44.55
CA GLY A 17 31.02 41.02 44.91
C GLY A 17 29.77 40.87 45.74
N TRP A 18 28.66 40.44 45.13
CA TRP A 18 27.61 39.74 45.84
C TRP A 18 27.84 38.24 45.67
N LYS A 19 28.56 37.64 46.62
CA LYS A 19 28.64 36.17 46.72
C LYS A 19 27.32 35.65 47.30
N LEU A 20 26.27 35.62 46.47
CA LEU A 20 25.07 34.84 46.76
C LEU A 20 25.39 33.40 46.40
N GLY A 21 25.52 32.53 47.42
CA GLY A 21 25.68 31.09 47.19
C GLY A 21 24.51 30.57 46.36
N LEU A 22 24.74 29.53 45.54
CA LEU A 22 23.73 28.87 44.71
C LEU A 22 22.34 28.69 45.35
N PRO A 23 22.18 28.32 46.64
CA PRO A 23 20.85 28.23 47.24
C PRO A 23 20.09 29.56 47.33
N ALA A 24 20.79 30.68 47.52
CA ALA A 24 20.16 31.99 47.59
C ALA A 24 19.73 32.51 46.20
N LEU A 25 20.44 32.13 45.14
CA LEU A 25 20.02 32.41 43.76
C LEU A 25 18.76 31.63 43.40
N PHE A 26 18.68 30.36 43.80
CA PHE A 26 17.49 29.54 43.58
C PHE A 26 16.26 30.06 44.32
N LEU A 27 16.43 30.49 45.58
CA LEU A 27 15.34 31.11 46.34
C LEU A 27 14.90 32.44 45.73
N LEU A 28 15.84 33.26 45.26
CA LEU A 28 15.54 34.51 44.57
C LEU A 28 14.76 34.28 43.26
N CYS A 29 15.20 33.34 42.42
CA CYS A 29 14.51 32.99 41.19
C CYS A 29 13.11 32.41 41.44
N SER A 30 12.96 31.58 42.47
CA SER A 30 11.66 31.00 42.85
C SER A 30 10.71 32.07 43.36
N PHE A 31 11.22 33.04 44.13
CA PHE A 31 10.43 34.18 44.62
C PHE A 31 9.94 35.06 43.46
N PHE A 32 10.79 35.40 42.49
CA PHE A 32 10.38 36.18 41.32
C PHE A 32 9.39 35.45 40.41
N PHE A 33 9.54 34.13 40.27
CA PHE A 33 8.59 33.31 39.51
C PHE A 33 7.20 33.29 40.17
N LEU A 34 7.15 33.04 41.48
CA LEU A 34 5.90 33.06 42.24
C LEU A 34 5.28 34.46 42.29
N ALA A 35 6.09 35.50 42.52
CA ALA A 35 5.62 36.88 42.50
C ALA A 35 5.04 37.28 41.12
N GLY A 36 5.68 36.87 40.02
CA GLY A 36 5.14 37.09 38.67
C GLY A 36 3.84 36.32 38.42
N PHE A 37 3.76 35.07 38.89
CA PHE A 37 2.54 34.26 38.79
C PHE A 37 1.38 34.90 39.56
N PHE A 38 1.59 35.34 40.80
CA PHE A 38 0.53 35.98 41.59
C PHE A 38 0.22 37.42 41.16
N ALA A 39 1.20 38.18 40.64
CA ALA A 39 0.96 39.50 40.05
C ALA A 39 0.08 39.41 38.78
N SER A 40 0.22 38.34 37.99
CA SER A 40 -0.63 38.11 36.81
C SER A 40 -2.11 37.83 37.15
N ILE A 41 -2.40 37.43 38.40
CA ILE A 41 -3.76 37.19 38.90
C ILE A 41 -4.41 38.48 39.43
N LEU A 42 -3.60 39.51 39.75
CA LEU A 42 -4.06 40.78 40.34
C LEU A 42 -4.16 41.93 39.32
N LEU A 43 -3.69 41.73 38.09
CA LEU A 43 -3.90 42.70 37.00
C LEU A 43 -5.32 42.50 36.43
N PRO A 44 -6.16 43.55 36.37
CA PRO A 44 -7.43 43.46 35.66
C PRO A 44 -7.14 43.13 34.20
N GLN A 45 -7.72 42.05 33.67
CA GLN A 45 -7.83 41.91 32.23
C GLN A 45 -8.81 42.98 31.75
N GLU A 46 -8.29 43.95 31.02
CA GLU A 46 -9.07 44.91 30.25
C GLU A 46 -9.82 44.11 29.16
N GLU A 47 -11.09 43.80 29.41
CA GLU A 47 -12.02 43.25 28.43
C GLU A 47 -12.41 44.36 27.44
N ASP A 48 -11.65 44.52 26.37
CA ASP A 48 -12.12 45.23 25.18
C ASP A 48 -11.80 44.41 23.93
N VAL A 49 -12.51 43.29 23.80
CA VAL A 49 -12.83 42.68 22.50
C VAL A 49 -14.35 42.62 22.44
N PRO A 50 -15.01 43.19 21.41
CA PRO A 50 -16.46 43.20 21.35
C PRO A 50 -16.99 41.77 21.32
N ILE A 51 -17.65 41.35 22.40
CA ILE A 51 -18.45 40.13 22.43
C ILE A 51 -19.65 40.41 21.52
N VAL A 52 -19.55 40.03 20.25
CA VAL A 52 -20.73 39.80 19.43
C VAL A 52 -21.44 38.60 20.04
N ARG A 53 -22.40 38.86 20.93
CA ARG A 53 -23.33 37.83 21.39
C ARG A 53 -24.02 37.26 20.13
N PRO A 54 -23.98 35.96 19.86
CA PRO A 54 -24.90 35.39 18.89
C PRO A 54 -26.30 35.70 19.44
N ALA A 55 -27.09 36.48 18.71
CA ALA A 55 -28.52 36.54 18.96
C ALA A 55 -29.03 35.08 18.98
N PRO A 56 -29.93 34.69 19.91
CA PRO A 56 -30.56 33.38 19.80
C PRO A 56 -31.20 33.34 18.42
N ARG A 57 -30.69 32.45 17.55
CA ARG A 57 -31.31 32.20 16.26
C ARG A 57 -32.72 31.73 16.58
N LEU A 58 -33.69 32.61 16.36
CA LEU A 58 -35.06 32.18 16.17
C LEU A 58 -34.99 31.14 15.05
N LEU A 59 -35.36 29.90 15.34
CA LEU A 59 -35.57 28.89 14.32
C LEU A 59 -36.73 29.42 13.48
N GLU A 60 -36.38 30.17 12.44
CA GLU A 60 -37.31 30.47 11.37
C GLU A 60 -37.67 29.11 10.79
N LYS A 61 -38.95 28.77 10.88
CA LYS A 61 -39.48 27.53 10.35
C LYS A 61 -39.36 27.63 8.83
N VAL A 62 -38.23 27.19 8.31
CA VAL A 62 -37.98 27.11 6.87
C VAL A 62 -39.02 26.15 6.31
N ASP A 63 -39.83 26.66 5.40
CA ASP A 63 -40.81 25.90 4.66
C ASP A 63 -40.14 24.66 4.04
N GLU A 64 -40.71 23.47 4.23
CA GLU A 64 -40.12 22.17 3.86
C GLU A 64 -40.08 21.93 2.33
N SER A 65 -39.86 22.98 1.52
CA SER A 65 -39.92 22.90 0.06
C SER A 65 -38.74 23.55 -0.68
N MET A 66 -37.65 23.92 -0.01
CA MET A 66 -36.43 24.32 -0.73
C MET A 66 -35.51 23.10 -0.91
N GLU A 67 -35.65 22.43 -2.06
CA GLU A 67 -34.58 21.60 -2.61
C GLU A 67 -33.35 22.48 -2.81
N PHE A 68 -32.32 22.29 -1.98
CA PHE A 68 -31.01 22.87 -2.26
C PHE A 68 -30.32 21.99 -3.30
N ASP A 69 -30.00 22.58 -4.45
CA ASP A 69 -29.15 21.92 -5.42
C ASP A 69 -27.78 21.61 -4.79
N PRO A 70 -27.32 20.34 -4.81
CA PRO A 70 -26.01 20.00 -4.29
C PRO A 70 -24.94 20.75 -5.07
N LEU A 71 -23.92 21.24 -4.35
CA LEU A 71 -22.77 21.89 -4.97
C LEU A 71 -22.14 20.97 -6.04
N PRO A 72 -21.70 21.51 -7.18
CA PRO A 72 -21.04 20.71 -8.20
C PRO A 72 -19.78 20.06 -7.63
N HIS A 73 -19.54 18.81 -7.99
CA HIS A 73 -18.31 18.10 -7.63
C HIS A 73 -17.10 18.77 -8.29
N GLY A 74 -15.94 18.71 -7.62
CA GLY A 74 -14.68 19.17 -8.21
C GLY A 74 -14.31 18.32 -9.44
N GLN A 75 -13.52 18.86 -10.36
CA GLN A 75 -13.13 18.17 -11.61
C GLN A 75 -12.46 16.79 -11.37
N THR A 76 -11.86 16.59 -10.21
CA THR A 76 -11.13 15.37 -9.81
C THR A 76 -11.78 14.65 -8.63
N GLY A 77 -12.94 15.10 -8.16
CA GLY A 77 -13.67 14.52 -7.05
C GLY A 77 -14.76 13.57 -7.54
N GLU A 78 -14.84 12.38 -6.94
CA GLU A 78 -15.94 11.45 -7.17
C GLU A 78 -17.26 12.06 -6.67
N SER A 79 -18.30 11.97 -7.48
CA SER A 79 -19.64 12.46 -7.12
C SER A 79 -20.37 11.54 -6.13
N SER A 80 -19.83 10.34 -5.88
CA SER A 80 -20.40 9.35 -4.98
C SER A 80 -19.34 8.66 -4.12
N ILE A 81 -19.71 8.29 -2.89
CA ILE A 81 -18.84 7.54 -2.00
C ILE A 81 -18.91 6.06 -2.36
N THR A 82 -17.76 5.47 -2.70
CA THR A 82 -17.62 4.02 -2.82
C THR A 82 -16.79 3.49 -1.65
N SER A 83 -17.31 2.49 -0.93
CA SER A 83 -16.57 1.77 0.11
C SER A 83 -16.05 0.44 -0.44
N THR A 84 -14.76 0.16 -0.22
CA THR A 84 -14.15 -1.13 -0.55
C THR A 84 -13.56 -1.72 0.74
N PRO A 85 -14.25 -2.67 1.40
CA PRO A 85 -13.75 -3.29 2.62
C PRO A 85 -12.48 -4.08 2.33
N PHE A 86 -11.54 -4.08 3.29
CA PHE A 86 -10.33 -4.89 3.21
C PHE A 86 -9.86 -5.34 4.58
N GLN A 87 -9.03 -6.38 4.60
CA GLN A 87 -8.34 -6.90 5.78
C GLN A 87 -6.84 -6.92 5.52
N ILE A 88 -6.05 -6.48 6.49
CA ILE A 88 -4.59 -6.63 6.45
C ILE A 88 -4.27 -8.08 6.84
N LEU A 89 -3.63 -8.82 5.94
CA LEU A 89 -3.20 -10.19 6.19
C LEU A 89 -1.79 -10.25 6.74
N SER A 90 -0.90 -9.41 6.23
CA SER A 90 0.50 -9.39 6.60
C SER A 90 1.14 -8.03 6.29
N TRP A 91 2.20 -7.71 7.03
CA TRP A 91 3.09 -6.58 6.76
C TRP A 91 4.40 -6.99 6.09
N LYS A 92 4.74 -8.29 6.12
CA LYS A 92 5.96 -8.88 5.54
C LYS A 92 5.62 -10.23 4.88
N PRO A 93 5.19 -10.26 3.60
CA PRO A 93 5.07 -9.12 2.71
C PRO A 93 3.82 -8.30 3.04
N ARG A 94 3.75 -7.06 2.56
CA ARG A 94 2.50 -6.30 2.63
C ARG A 94 1.45 -7.00 1.79
N ALA A 95 0.42 -7.55 2.44
CA ALA A 95 -0.65 -8.30 1.80
C ALA A 95 -2.01 -7.89 2.38
N LEU A 96 -2.95 -7.56 1.50
CA LEU A 96 -4.31 -7.11 1.82
C LEU A 96 -5.34 -7.99 1.12
N TYR A 97 -6.38 -8.37 1.84
CA TYR A 97 -7.50 -9.16 1.35
C TYR A 97 -8.73 -8.28 1.14
N PHE A 98 -9.41 -8.45 0.02
CA PHE A 98 -10.60 -7.69 -0.36
C PHE A 98 -11.79 -8.64 -0.55
N PRO A 99 -12.66 -8.80 0.45
CA PRO A 99 -13.84 -9.66 0.32
C PRO A 99 -14.85 -9.04 -0.66
N HIS A 100 -15.45 -9.87 -1.51
CA HIS A 100 -16.48 -9.50 -2.50
C HIS A 100 -16.03 -8.34 -3.42
N PHE A 101 -14.76 -8.36 -3.83
CA PHE A 101 -14.19 -7.34 -4.70
C PHE A 101 -14.81 -7.35 -6.11
N ALA A 102 -15.23 -8.50 -6.63
CA ALA A 102 -16.01 -8.60 -7.87
C ALA A 102 -17.29 -9.38 -7.64
N THR A 103 -18.33 -9.07 -8.42
CA THR A 103 -19.57 -9.85 -8.39
C THR A 103 -19.36 -11.22 -9.06
N VAL A 104 -20.30 -12.13 -8.82
CA VAL A 104 -20.28 -13.46 -9.44
C VAL A 104 -20.39 -13.35 -10.96
N GLU A 105 -21.19 -12.42 -11.46
CA GLU A 105 -21.41 -12.16 -12.89
C GLU A 105 -20.13 -11.63 -13.55
N GLN A 106 -19.43 -10.71 -12.88
CA GLN A 106 -18.13 -10.21 -13.35
C GLN A 106 -17.11 -11.35 -13.45
N CYS A 107 -17.02 -12.20 -12.42
CA CYS A 107 -16.14 -13.37 -12.42
C CYS A 107 -16.47 -14.33 -13.58
N GLN A 108 -17.77 -14.61 -13.80
CA GLN A 108 -18.22 -15.48 -14.88
C GLN A 108 -17.93 -14.89 -16.26
N SER A 109 -18.11 -13.57 -16.43
CA SER A 109 -17.78 -12.86 -17.67
C SER A 109 -16.30 -13.04 -18.03
N MET A 110 -15.41 -12.82 -17.05
CA MET A 110 -13.97 -13.00 -17.23
C MET A 110 -13.58 -14.45 -17.57
N ILE A 111 -14.17 -15.44 -16.88
CA ILE A 111 -13.96 -16.86 -17.20
C ILE A 111 -14.44 -17.17 -18.63
N LYS A 112 -15.60 -16.64 -19.04
CA LYS A 112 -16.16 -16.89 -20.37
C LYS A 112 -15.25 -16.35 -21.47
N MET A 113 -14.71 -15.13 -21.31
CA MET A 113 -13.73 -14.56 -22.24
C MET A 113 -12.48 -15.43 -22.32
N ALA A 114 -11.95 -15.86 -21.17
CA ALA A 114 -10.73 -16.63 -21.11
C ALA A 114 -10.83 -18.01 -21.77
N LYS A 115 -11.96 -18.72 -21.60
CA LYS A 115 -12.16 -20.08 -22.13
C LYS A 115 -11.91 -20.21 -23.63
N ALA A 116 -12.10 -19.15 -24.42
CA ALA A 116 -11.92 -19.18 -25.87
C ALA A 116 -10.45 -19.23 -26.30
N GLN A 117 -9.51 -18.81 -25.46
CA GLN A 117 -8.11 -18.56 -25.84
C GLN A 117 -7.09 -19.16 -24.85
N LEU A 118 -7.52 -20.07 -23.98
CA LEU A 118 -6.60 -20.70 -23.02
C LEU A 118 -5.52 -21.53 -23.74
N ALA A 119 -4.27 -21.24 -23.41
CA ALA A 119 -3.12 -22.04 -23.80
C ALA A 119 -2.30 -22.42 -22.55
N PRO A 120 -1.42 -23.45 -22.61
CA PRO A 120 -0.48 -23.72 -21.53
C PRO A 120 0.32 -22.45 -21.13
N SER A 121 0.40 -22.16 -19.84
CA SER A 121 1.09 -20.96 -19.36
C SER A 121 2.60 -21.05 -19.55
N THR A 122 3.22 -19.93 -19.90
CA THR A 122 4.67 -19.79 -20.02
C THR A 122 5.30 -19.10 -18.80
N LEU A 123 6.63 -19.12 -18.76
CA LEU A 123 7.47 -18.46 -17.75
C LEU A 123 8.32 -17.37 -18.41
N ALA A 124 8.67 -16.35 -17.65
CA ALA A 124 9.79 -15.48 -18.00
C ALA A 124 11.07 -16.26 -17.68
N LEU A 125 11.78 -16.68 -18.74
CA LEU A 125 12.99 -17.50 -18.61
C LEU A 125 14.19 -16.63 -18.29
N ARG A 126 15.03 -17.09 -17.37
CA ARG A 126 16.35 -16.52 -17.07
C ARG A 126 17.38 -16.97 -18.10
N GLU A 127 18.57 -16.36 -18.06
CA GLU A 127 19.69 -16.81 -18.90
C GLU A 127 20.01 -18.29 -18.63
N GLY A 128 19.99 -19.10 -19.70
CA GLY A 128 20.22 -20.55 -19.64
C GLY A 128 18.99 -21.42 -19.36
N GLU A 129 17.84 -20.83 -19.04
CA GLU A 129 16.57 -21.56 -18.88
C GLU A 129 15.88 -21.79 -20.24
N THR A 130 15.23 -22.94 -20.40
CA THR A 130 14.43 -23.31 -21.58
C THR A 130 13.04 -23.78 -21.14
N ALA A 131 12.12 -23.92 -22.08
CA ALA A 131 10.79 -24.46 -21.80
C ALA A 131 10.85 -25.90 -21.26
N GLU A 132 11.84 -26.69 -21.70
CA GLU A 132 12.04 -28.08 -21.31
C GLU A 132 12.54 -28.20 -19.87
N ASN A 133 13.58 -27.44 -19.50
CA ASN A 133 14.19 -27.56 -18.17
C ASN A 133 13.38 -26.86 -17.06
N THR A 134 12.45 -25.97 -17.41
CA THR A 134 11.51 -25.33 -16.48
C THR A 134 10.14 -26.01 -16.44
N LYS A 135 9.97 -27.14 -17.15
CA LYS A 135 8.71 -27.88 -17.21
C LYS A 135 8.26 -28.31 -15.81
N GLY A 136 7.00 -28.03 -15.48
CA GLY A 136 6.40 -28.41 -14.19
C GLY A 136 6.51 -27.36 -13.09
N ILE A 137 7.25 -26.26 -13.30
CA ILE A 137 7.30 -25.12 -12.37
C ILE A 137 5.94 -24.40 -12.34
N ARG A 138 5.38 -24.11 -13.51
CA ARG A 138 4.03 -23.60 -13.70
C ARG A 138 3.28 -24.54 -14.62
N THR A 139 2.11 -24.98 -14.19
CA THR A 139 1.34 -26.04 -14.88
C THR A 139 -0.07 -25.62 -15.24
N SER A 140 -0.43 -24.35 -15.04
CA SER A 140 -1.72 -23.79 -15.45
C SER A 140 -1.85 -23.66 -16.96
N SER A 141 -3.09 -23.46 -17.40
CA SER A 141 -3.40 -22.77 -18.67
C SER A 141 -3.74 -21.31 -18.40
N GLY A 142 -3.42 -20.40 -19.32
CA GLY A 142 -3.77 -18.99 -19.18
C GLY A 142 -3.85 -18.24 -20.51
N MET A 143 -4.26 -16.99 -20.41
CA MET A 143 -4.33 -16.06 -21.54
C MET A 143 -4.25 -14.60 -21.04
N PHE A 144 -3.85 -13.66 -21.91
CA PHE A 144 -3.77 -12.23 -21.61
C PHE A 144 -4.85 -11.44 -22.32
N ILE A 145 -5.64 -10.64 -21.58
CA ILE A 145 -6.69 -9.79 -22.13
C ILE A 145 -6.61 -8.40 -21.52
N SER A 146 -6.60 -7.38 -22.37
CA SER A 146 -6.64 -5.98 -21.96
C SER A 146 -8.08 -5.48 -21.85
N ALA A 147 -8.30 -4.41 -21.07
CA ALA A 147 -9.64 -3.85 -20.90
C ALA A 147 -10.26 -3.34 -22.21
N SER A 148 -9.43 -2.89 -23.16
CA SER A 148 -9.87 -2.44 -24.49
C SER A 148 -10.41 -3.57 -25.37
N GLU A 149 -10.05 -4.82 -25.09
CA GLU A 149 -10.55 -6.02 -25.79
C GLU A 149 -11.89 -6.52 -25.22
N ASP A 150 -12.26 -6.11 -23.99
CA ASP A 150 -13.48 -6.53 -23.32
C ASP A 150 -14.68 -5.63 -23.68
N LYS A 151 -15.52 -6.14 -24.58
CA LYS A 151 -16.76 -5.47 -25.01
C LYS A 151 -17.82 -5.32 -23.91
N THR A 152 -17.70 -6.05 -22.80
CA THR A 152 -18.65 -5.98 -21.69
C THR A 152 -18.34 -4.84 -20.71
N GLY A 153 -17.13 -4.28 -20.76
CA GLY A 153 -16.64 -3.28 -19.80
C GLY A 153 -16.35 -3.84 -18.40
N THR A 154 -16.36 -5.16 -18.21
CA THR A 154 -16.09 -5.81 -16.92
C THR A 154 -14.66 -5.53 -16.47
N LEU A 155 -13.68 -5.71 -17.36
CA LEU A 155 -12.27 -5.51 -17.03
C LEU A 155 -11.98 -4.06 -16.65
N ASP A 156 -12.54 -3.12 -17.41
CA ASP A 156 -12.39 -1.67 -17.18
C ASP A 156 -12.86 -1.29 -15.76
N LEU A 157 -14.04 -1.75 -15.35
CA LEU A 157 -14.60 -1.55 -14.01
C LEU A 157 -13.74 -2.16 -12.90
N ILE A 158 -13.19 -3.37 -13.12
CA ILE A 158 -12.31 -4.01 -12.14
C ILE A 158 -10.98 -3.26 -12.04
N GLU A 159 -10.40 -2.79 -13.14
CA GLU A 159 -9.20 -1.97 -13.13
C GLU A 159 -9.40 -0.64 -12.40
N GLU A 160 -10.56 0.00 -12.57
CA GLU A 160 -10.95 1.22 -11.84
C GLU A 160 -10.96 0.96 -10.32
N LYS A 161 -11.52 -0.17 -9.90
CA LYS A 161 -11.52 -0.59 -8.49
C LYS A 161 -10.11 -0.89 -7.99
N ILE A 162 -9.27 -1.56 -8.78
CA ILE A 162 -7.87 -1.86 -8.42
C ILE A 162 -7.07 -0.57 -8.29
N ALA A 163 -7.24 0.38 -9.21
CA ALA A 163 -6.58 1.67 -9.16
C ALA A 163 -6.94 2.45 -7.89
N ARG A 164 -8.23 2.49 -7.52
CA ARG A 164 -8.67 3.09 -6.26
C ARG A 164 -8.12 2.38 -5.03
N ALA A 165 -8.12 1.04 -5.03
CA ALA A 165 -7.60 0.25 -3.90
C ALA A 165 -6.09 0.40 -3.70
N THR A 166 -5.34 0.59 -4.79
CA THR A 166 -3.88 0.68 -4.78
C THR A 166 -3.35 2.11 -4.75
N MET A 167 -4.19 3.08 -5.11
CA MET A 167 -3.84 4.47 -5.39
C MET A 167 -2.79 4.61 -6.51
N ILE A 168 -2.83 3.69 -7.49
CA ILE A 168 -1.95 3.70 -8.67
C ILE A 168 -2.83 3.80 -9.92
N PRO A 169 -2.53 4.68 -10.89
CA PRO A 169 -3.34 4.82 -12.11
C PRO A 169 -3.45 3.51 -12.88
N ARG A 170 -4.60 3.30 -13.55
CA ARG A 170 -4.86 2.09 -14.35
C ARG A 170 -3.82 1.85 -15.43
N SER A 171 -3.28 2.92 -16.03
CA SER A 171 -2.27 2.84 -17.08
C SER A 171 -0.93 2.23 -16.64
N HIS A 172 -0.72 2.02 -15.33
CA HIS A 172 0.43 1.28 -14.82
C HIS A 172 0.23 -0.24 -14.82
N GLY A 173 -1.00 -0.71 -15.06
CA GLY A 173 -1.36 -2.11 -14.99
C GLY A 173 -1.19 -2.83 -16.33
N GLU A 174 -0.50 -3.97 -16.34
CA GLU A 174 -0.43 -4.87 -17.51
C GLU A 174 -1.81 -5.45 -17.85
N ALA A 175 -2.00 -6.00 -19.06
CA ALA A 175 -3.18 -6.81 -19.38
C ALA A 175 -3.43 -7.91 -18.33
N PHE A 176 -4.69 -8.25 -18.07
CA PHE A 176 -5.03 -9.32 -17.13
C PHE A 176 -4.50 -10.66 -17.64
N ASN A 177 -3.77 -11.36 -16.78
CA ASN A 177 -3.45 -12.76 -17.00
C ASN A 177 -4.51 -13.64 -16.33
N ILE A 178 -5.45 -14.17 -17.11
CA ILE A 178 -6.49 -15.06 -16.59
C ILE A 178 -6.00 -16.50 -16.67
N LEU A 179 -5.97 -17.17 -15.53
CA LEU A 179 -5.37 -18.48 -15.31
C LEU A 179 -6.39 -19.50 -14.84
N ARG A 180 -6.21 -20.73 -15.28
CA ARG A 180 -6.96 -21.91 -14.85
C ARG A 180 -6.00 -23.00 -14.38
N TYR A 181 -6.25 -23.54 -13.19
CA TYR A 181 -5.57 -24.70 -12.63
C TYR A 181 -6.57 -25.83 -12.44
N GLU A 182 -6.28 -26.97 -13.06
CA GLU A 182 -6.95 -28.25 -12.82
C GLU A 182 -6.35 -28.98 -11.62
N VAL A 183 -6.98 -30.09 -11.19
CA VAL A 183 -6.50 -30.91 -10.09
C VAL A 183 -5.04 -31.32 -10.32
N GLY A 184 -4.21 -31.17 -9.29
CA GLY A 184 -2.76 -31.40 -9.31
C GLY A 184 -1.94 -30.25 -9.88
N GLN A 185 -2.54 -29.32 -10.64
CA GLN A 185 -1.80 -28.18 -11.19
C GLN A 185 -1.49 -27.15 -10.10
N ARG A 186 -0.35 -26.49 -10.27
CA ARG A 186 0.27 -25.57 -9.32
C ARG A 186 1.17 -24.53 -10.02
N TYR A 187 1.66 -23.59 -9.23
CA TYR A 187 2.79 -22.74 -9.58
C TYR A 187 3.74 -22.68 -8.37
N ASN A 188 4.97 -23.16 -8.56
CA ASN A 188 6.02 -23.08 -7.54
C ASN A 188 6.25 -21.62 -7.08
N SER A 189 6.87 -21.48 -5.91
CA SER A 189 7.28 -20.19 -5.37
C SER A 189 8.10 -19.38 -6.38
N HIS A 190 7.73 -18.11 -6.56
CA HIS A 190 8.41 -17.17 -7.43
C HIS A 190 8.21 -15.73 -6.93
N TYR A 191 8.97 -14.81 -7.51
CA TYR A 191 8.76 -13.38 -7.36
C TYR A 191 8.08 -12.84 -8.62
N ASP A 192 7.18 -11.88 -8.43
CA ASP A 192 6.63 -11.13 -9.55
C ASP A 192 7.58 -10.00 -10.00
N ALA A 193 8.43 -9.50 -9.10
CA ALA A 193 9.48 -8.56 -9.47
C ALA A 193 10.62 -9.26 -10.22
N PHE A 194 11.17 -8.57 -11.22
CA PHE A 194 12.29 -9.06 -12.02
C PHE A 194 13.61 -8.60 -11.40
N ASN A 195 14.36 -9.53 -10.79
CA ASN A 195 15.70 -9.25 -10.26
C ASN A 195 16.66 -8.90 -11.43
N PRO A 196 17.27 -7.70 -11.46
CA PRO A 196 18.16 -7.33 -12.55
C PRO A 196 19.38 -8.23 -12.73
N ALA A 197 19.82 -8.91 -11.66
CA ALA A 197 20.91 -9.87 -11.74
C ALA A 197 20.53 -11.16 -12.51
N GLU A 198 19.24 -11.48 -12.60
CA GLU A 198 18.72 -12.71 -13.25
C GLU A 198 18.07 -12.43 -14.61
N TYR A 199 17.42 -11.27 -14.73
CA TYR A 199 16.62 -10.89 -15.90
C TYR A 199 17.21 -9.71 -16.69
N GLY A 200 18.36 -9.18 -16.27
CA GLY A 200 18.94 -7.96 -16.82
C GLY A 200 18.21 -6.68 -16.38
N PRO A 201 18.71 -5.50 -16.78
CA PRO A 201 18.14 -4.22 -16.39
C PRO A 201 16.71 -4.06 -16.92
N GLN A 202 15.81 -3.60 -16.05
CA GLN A 202 14.39 -3.43 -16.37
C GLN A 202 14.05 -1.95 -16.57
N LYS A 203 13.23 -1.63 -17.58
CA LYS A 203 12.73 -0.26 -17.83
C LYS A 203 11.69 0.17 -16.78
N SER A 204 10.88 -0.79 -16.32
CA SER A 204 9.89 -0.63 -15.27
C SER A 204 9.85 -1.91 -14.42
N GLN A 205 9.37 -1.81 -13.19
CA GLN A 205 9.30 -2.94 -12.26
C GLN A 205 7.87 -3.18 -11.79
N ARG A 206 7.49 -4.45 -11.59
CA ARG A 206 6.24 -4.83 -10.95
C ARG A 206 6.31 -4.51 -9.46
N ILE A 207 5.54 -3.52 -9.02
CA ILE A 207 5.53 -3.06 -7.63
C ILE A 207 4.49 -3.75 -6.78
N ALA A 208 3.39 -4.15 -7.40
CA ALA A 208 2.28 -4.82 -6.75
C ALA A 208 1.59 -5.76 -7.72
N SER A 209 0.89 -6.73 -7.15
CA SER A 209 0.11 -7.72 -7.87
C SER A 209 -1.24 -7.83 -7.21
N PHE A 210 -2.29 -7.79 -8.02
CA PHE A 210 -3.65 -8.01 -7.58
C PHE A 210 -4.16 -9.32 -8.20
N LEU A 211 -4.46 -10.32 -7.36
CA LEU A 211 -5.15 -11.54 -7.79
C LEU A 211 -6.63 -11.41 -7.48
N LEU A 212 -7.47 -11.52 -8.50
CA LEU A 212 -8.90 -11.68 -8.35
C LEU A 212 -9.27 -13.16 -8.50
N TYR A 213 -9.78 -13.78 -7.44
CA TYR A 213 -10.24 -15.17 -7.49
C TYR A 213 -11.58 -15.25 -8.22
N LEU A 214 -11.64 -15.97 -9.33
CA LEU A 214 -12.82 -16.07 -10.18
C LEU A 214 -13.66 -17.32 -9.89
N SER A 215 -13.14 -18.26 -9.10
CA SER A 215 -13.86 -19.45 -8.66
C SER A 215 -13.61 -19.76 -7.19
N ASP A 216 -14.59 -20.42 -6.58
CA ASP A 216 -14.40 -21.11 -5.31
C ASP A 216 -13.63 -22.41 -5.56
N VAL A 217 -12.64 -22.69 -4.70
CA VAL A 217 -11.87 -23.95 -4.76
C VAL A 217 -12.24 -24.81 -3.56
N GLU A 218 -12.60 -26.06 -3.83
CA GLU A 218 -13.06 -26.99 -2.80
C GLU A 218 -11.93 -27.29 -1.82
N GLU A 219 -10.78 -27.75 -2.34
CA GLU A 219 -9.58 -28.08 -1.57
C GLU A 219 -8.29 -27.73 -2.32
N GLY A 220 -7.30 -27.20 -1.60
CA GLY A 220 -6.03 -26.75 -2.16
C GLY A 220 -6.14 -25.44 -2.94
N GLY A 221 -5.19 -25.21 -3.85
CA GLY A 221 -5.20 -24.03 -4.72
C GLY A 221 -4.91 -22.70 -4.01
N GLU A 222 -4.49 -22.70 -2.75
CA GLU A 222 -4.20 -21.49 -2.00
C GLU A 222 -3.09 -20.67 -2.66
N THR A 223 -3.21 -19.34 -2.60
CA THR A 223 -2.06 -18.47 -2.80
C THR A 223 -1.29 -18.44 -1.50
N MET A 224 0.00 -18.78 -1.52
CA MET A 224 0.81 -18.93 -0.31
C MET A 224 2.03 -18.01 -0.32
N PHE A 225 2.42 -17.55 0.86
CA PHE A 225 3.63 -16.76 1.13
C PHE A 225 4.48 -17.52 2.15
N PRO A 226 5.50 -18.27 1.73
CA PRO A 226 6.24 -19.15 2.61
C PRO A 226 7.19 -18.39 3.54
N PHE A 227 7.56 -17.16 3.19
CA PHE A 227 8.48 -16.29 3.95
C PHE A 227 7.71 -15.19 4.69
N GLU A 228 6.42 -15.42 4.95
CA GLU A 228 5.63 -14.49 5.74
C GLU A 228 6.25 -14.33 7.14
N ASN A 229 6.33 -13.09 7.62
CA ASN A 229 7.03 -12.64 8.84
C ASN A 229 8.54 -12.89 8.90
N GLY A 230 9.18 -13.40 7.85
CA GLY A 230 10.64 -13.50 7.78
C GLY A 230 11.15 -14.66 6.92
N LEU A 231 12.46 -14.66 6.68
CA LEU A 231 13.11 -15.76 5.97
C LEU A 231 13.15 -17.01 6.86
N PRO A 232 12.99 -18.21 6.28
CA PRO A 232 13.13 -19.46 7.01
C PRO A 232 14.55 -19.59 7.55
N SER A 233 14.69 -20.30 8.68
CA SER A 233 15.99 -20.58 9.29
C SER A 233 16.88 -21.47 8.42
N ASP A 234 16.28 -22.22 7.49
CA ASP A 234 16.97 -23.05 6.50
C ASP A 234 17.11 -22.26 5.19
N LEU A 235 18.35 -22.02 4.77
CA LEU A 235 18.66 -21.32 3.51
C LEU A 235 18.33 -22.18 2.27
N ASN A 236 18.05 -23.47 2.43
CA ASN A 236 17.73 -24.39 1.34
C ASN A 236 16.21 -24.64 1.24
N TYR A 237 15.45 -23.59 0.95
CA TYR A 237 14.01 -23.67 0.81
C TYR A 237 13.59 -24.46 -0.45
N ASP A 238 12.67 -25.41 -0.27
CA ASP A 238 12.03 -26.13 -1.38
C ASP A 238 10.87 -25.29 -1.96
N TYR A 239 11.10 -24.72 -3.14
CA TYR A 239 10.17 -23.87 -3.88
C TYR A 239 8.85 -24.55 -4.28
N GLN A 240 8.73 -25.87 -4.12
CA GLN A 240 7.49 -26.62 -4.37
C GLN A 240 6.57 -26.69 -3.15
N LYS A 241 7.07 -26.37 -1.95
CA LYS A 241 6.28 -26.49 -0.71
C LYS A 241 5.17 -25.46 -0.67
N CYS A 242 4.01 -25.91 -0.18
CA CYS A 242 2.87 -25.05 0.13
C CYS A 242 2.84 -24.82 1.64
N VAL A 243 3.48 -23.74 2.12
CA VAL A 243 3.66 -23.42 3.55
C VAL A 243 3.53 -21.91 3.81
N GLY A 244 3.62 -21.49 5.07
CA GLY A 244 3.49 -20.08 5.48
C GLY A 244 2.04 -19.59 5.48
N LEU A 245 1.85 -18.29 5.24
CA LEU A 245 0.52 -17.70 5.08
C LEU A 245 -0.15 -18.27 3.84
N LYS A 246 -1.41 -18.72 3.96
CA LYS A 246 -2.20 -19.29 2.87
C LYS A 246 -3.55 -18.60 2.75
N ILE A 247 -3.89 -18.20 1.53
CA ILE A 247 -5.15 -17.54 1.20
C ILE A 247 -5.97 -18.49 0.32
N LYS A 248 -7.10 -18.97 0.87
CA LYS A 248 -8.03 -19.84 0.14
C LYS A 248 -8.74 -19.05 -0.98
N PRO A 249 -8.77 -19.54 -2.23
CA PRO A 249 -9.53 -18.89 -3.29
C PRO A 249 -11.03 -18.96 -3.01
N ARG A 250 -11.66 -17.78 -3.01
CA ARG A 250 -13.11 -17.61 -2.88
C ARG A 250 -13.56 -16.69 -3.98
N ARG A 251 -14.57 -17.08 -4.75
CA ARG A 251 -14.98 -16.33 -5.94
C ARG A 251 -15.38 -14.91 -5.57
N GLY A 252 -14.86 -13.95 -6.33
CA GLY A 252 -15.10 -12.52 -6.12
C GLY A 252 -14.11 -11.88 -5.17
N ASP A 253 -13.36 -12.64 -4.38
CA ASP A 253 -12.41 -12.06 -3.43
C ASP A 253 -11.09 -11.67 -4.13
N GLY A 254 -10.50 -10.57 -3.67
CA GLY A 254 -9.23 -10.03 -4.16
C GLY A 254 -8.10 -10.21 -3.16
N LEU A 255 -6.88 -10.40 -3.65
CA LEU A 255 -5.64 -10.37 -2.89
C LEU A 255 -4.68 -9.39 -3.54
N LEU A 256 -4.33 -8.34 -2.82
CA LEU A 256 -3.28 -7.40 -3.19
C LEU A 256 -2.04 -7.70 -2.38
N PHE A 257 -0.88 -7.81 -3.02
CA PHE A 257 0.40 -7.84 -2.32
C PHE A 257 1.45 -7.04 -3.08
N TYR A 258 2.44 -6.53 -2.34
CA TYR A 258 3.50 -5.70 -2.90
C TYR A 258 4.78 -6.53 -3.08
N SER A 259 5.35 -6.45 -4.28
CA SER A 259 6.63 -7.10 -4.61
C SER A 259 7.83 -6.27 -4.16
N LEU A 260 7.63 -4.95 -3.98
CA LEU A 260 8.68 -4.03 -3.54
C LEU A 260 8.32 -3.37 -2.21
N PHE A 261 9.38 -3.03 -1.47
CA PHE A 261 9.31 -2.06 -0.38
C PHE A 261 9.06 -0.64 -0.91
N PRO A 262 8.58 0.30 -0.07
CA PRO A 262 8.39 1.70 -0.48
C PRO A 262 9.65 2.39 -1.00
N ASN A 263 10.85 1.91 -0.63
CA ASN A 263 12.13 2.40 -1.14
C ASN A 263 12.50 1.83 -2.54
N GLY A 264 11.63 0.99 -3.14
CA GLY A 264 11.84 0.38 -4.46
C GLY A 264 12.70 -0.88 -4.47
N SER A 265 13.24 -1.34 -3.33
CA SER A 265 13.94 -2.62 -3.27
C SER A 265 12.97 -3.80 -3.26
N ILE A 266 13.40 -4.94 -3.79
CA ILE A 266 12.60 -6.17 -3.83
C ILE A 266 12.35 -6.67 -2.41
N ASP A 267 11.09 -6.91 -2.08
CA ASP A 267 10.70 -7.52 -0.81
C ASP A 267 10.87 -9.04 -0.91
N VAL A 268 11.92 -9.57 -0.29
CA VAL A 268 12.19 -11.02 -0.28
C VAL A 268 11.07 -11.83 0.38
N THR A 269 10.25 -11.22 1.24
CA THR A 269 9.11 -11.90 1.85
C THR A 269 7.92 -12.02 0.89
N SER A 270 7.95 -11.33 -0.26
CA SER A 270 6.92 -11.40 -1.31
C SER A 270 7.02 -12.64 -2.20
N LEU A 271 7.96 -13.56 -1.90
CA LEU A 271 7.99 -14.88 -2.52
C LEU A 271 6.61 -15.52 -2.32
N HIS A 272 6.00 -16.00 -3.40
CA HIS A 272 4.67 -16.56 -3.33
C HIS A 272 4.45 -17.63 -4.39
N GLY A 273 3.44 -18.47 -4.20
CA GLY A 273 3.10 -19.52 -5.16
C GLY A 273 1.62 -19.89 -5.11
N SER A 274 1.20 -20.73 -6.05
CA SER A 274 -0.11 -21.35 -6.04
C SER A 274 0.04 -22.82 -5.63
N CYS A 275 -0.50 -23.16 -4.47
CA CYS A 275 -0.55 -24.53 -4.00
C CYS A 275 -1.28 -25.43 -5.01
N PRO A 276 -0.98 -26.74 -5.04
CA PRO A 276 -1.70 -27.69 -5.89
C PRO A 276 -3.21 -27.64 -5.61
N VAL A 277 -4.02 -27.65 -6.66
CA VAL A 277 -5.47 -27.89 -6.51
C VAL A 277 -5.67 -29.36 -6.14
N ILE A 278 -6.36 -29.64 -5.05
CA ILE A 278 -6.64 -31.00 -4.60
C ILE A 278 -8.05 -31.43 -5.06
N ALA A 279 -9.03 -30.54 -4.94
CA ALA A 279 -10.40 -30.75 -5.40
C ALA A 279 -10.98 -29.47 -6.03
N GLY A 280 -11.84 -29.64 -7.03
CA GLY A 280 -12.43 -28.55 -7.81
C GLY A 280 -11.50 -28.00 -8.91
N GLN A 281 -11.65 -26.70 -9.21
CA GLN A 281 -10.88 -26.00 -10.23
C GLN A 281 -10.67 -24.54 -9.82
N LYS A 282 -9.43 -24.05 -9.95
CA LYS A 282 -9.08 -22.67 -9.63
C LYS A 282 -9.07 -21.82 -10.90
N TRP A 283 -9.82 -20.73 -10.88
CA TRP A 283 -9.70 -19.62 -11.81
C TRP A 283 -9.25 -18.38 -11.07
N VAL A 284 -8.27 -17.66 -11.62
CA VAL A 284 -7.74 -16.43 -11.04
C VAL A 284 -7.31 -15.48 -12.15
N ALA A 285 -7.60 -14.20 -12.00
CA ALA A 285 -7.08 -13.15 -12.86
C ALA A 285 -6.01 -12.36 -12.12
N THR A 286 -4.81 -12.31 -12.69
CA THR A 286 -3.70 -11.53 -12.14
C THR A 286 -3.57 -10.22 -12.89
N LYS A 287 -3.56 -9.11 -12.16
CA LYS A 287 -3.18 -7.77 -12.65
C LYS A 287 -1.84 -7.41 -12.04
N TRP A 288 -0.79 -7.35 -12.86
CA TRP A 288 0.51 -6.85 -12.43
C TRP A 288 0.56 -5.33 -12.61
N ILE A 289 1.04 -4.62 -11.59
CA ILE A 289 1.06 -3.16 -11.53
C ILE A 289 2.51 -2.69 -11.50
N ARG A 290 2.87 -1.81 -12.43
CA ARG A 290 4.22 -1.31 -12.63
C ARG A 290 4.44 0.04 -11.94
N ASN A 291 5.69 0.38 -11.66
CA ASN A 291 6.07 1.72 -11.17
C ASN A 291 6.04 2.81 -12.26
N GLN A 292 5.86 2.44 -13.52
CA GLN A 292 5.79 3.33 -14.66
C GLN A 292 4.57 2.96 -15.50
N GLU A 293 4.05 3.94 -16.23
CA GLU A 293 2.99 3.74 -17.21
C GLU A 293 3.37 2.67 -18.24
N GLN A 294 2.38 1.86 -18.62
CA GLN A 294 2.47 0.92 -19.72
C GLN A 294 1.92 1.62 -20.96
N ASN A 295 2.75 1.66 -22.00
CA ASN A 295 2.28 2.06 -23.32
C ASN A 295 1.71 0.79 -23.96
N ASP A 296 0.39 0.69 -24.02
CA ASP A 296 -0.30 -0.34 -24.80
C ASP A 296 -0.10 -0.13 -26.30
#